data_AF-G2DB39-F1
#
_entry.id   AF-G2DB39-F1
#
_cell.length_a   1.000
_cell.length_b   1.000
_cell.length_c   1.000
_cell.angle_alpha   90.00
_cell.angle_beta   90.00
_cell.angle_gamma   90.00
#
_symmetry.space_group_name_H-M   'P 1'
#
loop_
_entity.id
_entity.type
_entity.pdbx_description
1 polymer ?
#
loop_
_entity_poly.entity_id
_entity_poly.type
_entity_poly.pdbx_seq_one_letter_code
_entity_poly.pdbx_strand_id
1 'polypeptide(L)' 'MTMNQVRMQFGEPDYEHPWVGSPPITRWDYPDYSVFFEFEMVLISVVHR' A
#
# COMPACT_ATOMS: atom_id res chain seq x y z
N MET A 1 5.81 -4.79 -7.83
CA MET A 1 6.21 -3.39 -7.52
C MET A 1 6.50 -3.32 -6.02
N THR A 2 7.61 -2.74 -5.60
CA THR A 2 7.97 -2.60 -4.17
C THR A 2 7.39 -1.32 -3.58
N MET A 3 7.28 -1.23 -2.24
CA MET A 3 6.87 -0.01 -1.52
C MET A 3 7.65 1.23 -1.98
N ASN A 4 8.98 1.13 -2.14
CA ASN A 4 9.80 2.23 -2.64
C ASN A 4 9.44 2.61 -4.09
N GLN A 5 9.16 1.63 -4.96
CA GLN A 5 8.71 1.89 -6.32
C GLN A 5 7.34 2.57 -6.35
N VAL A 6 6.44 2.23 -5.41
CA VAL A 6 5.14 2.90 -5.28
C VAL A 6 5.36 4.37 -4.91
N ARG A 7 6.13 4.66 -3.85
CA ARG A 7 6.43 6.04 -3.44
C ARG A 7 7.04 6.87 -4.57
N MET A 8 8.02 6.31 -5.28
CA MET A 8 8.68 7.02 -6.39
C MET A 8 7.74 7.33 -7.56
N GLN A 9 6.76 6.46 -7.84
CA GLN A 9 5.86 6.64 -8.99
C GLN A 9 4.57 7.38 -8.66
N PHE A 10 4.04 7.22 -7.45
CA PHE A 10 2.70 7.72 -7.06
C PHE A 10 2.74 8.75 -5.93
N GLY A 11 3.91 9.00 -5.35
CA GLY A 11 4.07 9.87 -4.18
C GLY A 11 3.85 9.14 -2.86
N GLU A 12 4.00 9.89 -1.75
CA GLU A 12 3.70 9.38 -0.42
C GLU A 12 2.19 9.14 -0.25
N PRO A 13 1.78 8.08 0.46
CA PRO A 13 0.38 7.87 0.82
C PRO A 13 -0.08 8.91 1.85
N ASP A 14 -1.40 9.16 1.89
CA ASP A 14 -2.03 10.00 2.91
C ASP A 14 -1.96 9.33 4.29
N TYR A 15 -2.00 7.99 4.32
CA TYR A 15 -1.91 7.22 5.55
C TYR A 15 -1.28 5.84 5.33
N GLU A 16 -0.36 5.47 6.23
CA GLU A 16 0.24 4.13 6.29
C GLU A 16 -0.29 3.39 7.52
N HIS A 17 -1.11 2.36 7.29
CA HIS A 17 -1.59 1.51 8.37
C HIS A 17 -0.48 0.61 8.90
N PRO A 18 -0.46 0.31 10.21
CA PRO A 18 0.43 -0.72 10.75
C PRO A 18 0.11 -2.07 10.10
N TRP A 19 1.13 -2.90 9.94
CA TRP A 19 0.97 -4.24 9.40
C TRP A 19 0.14 -5.13 10.34
N VAL A 20 -0.57 -6.10 9.76
CA VAL A 20 -1.33 -7.11 10.49
C VAL A 20 -1.03 -8.52 9.97
N GLY A 21 -1.01 -9.51 10.87
CA GLY A 21 -0.92 -10.93 10.53
C GLY A 21 0.48 -11.48 10.25
N SER A 22 0.52 -12.76 9.84
CA SER A 22 1.70 -13.50 9.38
C SER A 22 1.26 -14.42 8.24
N PRO A 23 1.60 -14.12 6.96
CA PRO A 23 2.51 -13.06 6.51
C PRO A 23 1.96 -11.65 6.77
N PRO A 24 2.85 -10.65 6.95
CA PRO A 24 2.42 -9.30 7.28
C PRO A 24 1.76 -8.62 6.08
N ILE A 25 0.55 -8.10 6.30
CA ILE A 25 -0.17 -7.28 5.33
C ILE A 25 -0.17 -5.82 5.78
N THR A 26 0.31 -4.94 4.92
CA THR A 26 0.32 -3.48 5.12
C THR A 26 -0.64 -2.83 4.13
N ARG A 27 -1.38 -1.82 4.58
CA ARG A 27 -2.26 -1.01 3.71
C ARG A 27 -1.77 0.42 3.71
N TRP A 28 -1.65 1.00 2.52
CA TRP A 28 -1.47 2.43 2.32
C TRP A 28 -2.70 3.02 1.66
N ASP A 29 -3.12 4.20 2.13
CA ASP A 29 -4.24 4.95 1.58
C ASP A 29 -3.72 6.14 0.76
N TYR A 30 -4.21 6.24 -0.47
CA TYR A 30 -4.12 7.42 -1.35
C TYR A 30 -5.52 8.04 -1.48
N PRO A 31 -5.65 9.27 -2.01
CA PRO A 31 -6.96 9.94 -2.09
C PRO A 31 -8.06 9.09 -2.77
N ASP A 32 -7.73 8.46 -3.90
CA ASP A 32 -8.72 7.76 -4.74
C ASP A 32 -8.65 6.23 -4.66
N TYR A 33 -7.62 5.68 -4.00
CA TYR A 33 -7.39 4.24 -3.94
C TYR A 33 -6.55 3.83 -2.74
N SER A 34 -6.63 2.56 -2.36
CA SER A 34 -5.76 1.94 -1.37
C SER A 34 -4.83 0.92 -2.05
N VAL A 35 -3.60 0.78 -1.55
CA VAL A 35 -2.64 -0.25 -1.98
C VAL A 35 -2.32 -1.16 -0.81
N PHE A 36 -2.41 -2.46 -1.04
CA PHE A 36 -2.09 -3.50 -0.07
C PHE A 36 -0.77 -4.14 -0.45
N PHE A 37 0.05 -4.43 0.55
CA PHE A 37 1.34 -5.05 0.42
C PHE A 37 1.42 -6.30 1.27
N GLU A 38 2.06 -7.34 0.75
CA GLU A 38 2.57 -8.45 1.55
C GLU A 38 4.10 -8.29 1.62
N PHE A 39 4.64 -8.21 2.83
CA PHE A 39 6.00 -7.70 3.07
C PHE A 39 6.19 -6.31 2.40
N GLU A 40 7.11 -6.19 1.44
CA GLU A 40 7.39 -4.94 0.73
C GLU A 40 6.81 -4.90 -0.69
N MET A 41 6.10 -5.95 -1.11
CA MET A 41 5.60 -6.10 -2.48
C MET A 41 4.10 -5.83 -2.55
N VAL A 42 3.68 -5.10 -3.59
CA VAL A 42 2.27 -4.89 -3.88
C VAL A 42 1.55 -6.22 -4.07
N LEU A 43 0.50 -6.41 -3.28
CA LEU A 43 -0.44 -7.51 -3.38
C LEU A 43 -1.62 -7.14 -4.28
N ILE A 44 -2.28 -6.01 -3.99
CA ILE A 44 -3.46 -5.53 -4.75
C ILE A 44 -3.71 -4.04 -4.51
N SER A 45 -4.37 -3.36 -5.44
CA SER A 45 -4.93 -2.01 -5.23
C SER A 45 -6.45 -2.00 -5.40
N VAL A 46 -7.13 -1.15 -4.63
CA VAL A 46 -8.59 -1.03 -4.61
C VAL A 46 -8.97 0.43 -4.75
N VAL A 47 -9.81 0.75 -5.74
CA VAL A 47 -10.32 2.11 -5.98
C VAL A 47 -11.49 2.41 -5.03
N HIS A 48 -11.52 3.61 -4.44
CA HIS A 48 -12.63 4.08 -3.62
C HIS A 48 -13.88 4.31 -4.49
N ARG A 49 -15.08 4.07 -3.97
CA ARG A 49 -16.35 4.29 -4.70
C ARG A 49 -17.03 5.57 -4.24
#